data_AF-A0A939U5Y1-F1
#
_entry.id   AF-A0A939U5Y1-F1
#
_cell.length_a   1.000
_cell.length_b   1.000
_cell.length_c   1.000
_cell.angle_alpha   90.00
_cell.angle_beta   90.00
_cell.angle_gamma   90.00
#
_symmetry.space_group_name_H-M   'P 1'
#
loop_
_entity.id
_entity.type
_entity.pdbx_description
1 polymer ?
#
loop_
_entity_poly.entity_id
_entity_poly.type
_entity_poly.pdbx_seq_one_letter_code
_entity_poly.pdbx_strand_id
1 'polypeptide(L)'
;MAVTKIHAINATVGRAIDYICNPHKTDDNVLVTTFACGKETAEYDFRFALGKTNSPDKNLAYHLIQSFAPREISGEEAHQIGKELADRFLQGRYSYVFATHIDREHIHNHIICAPIRGEVNPQ
;
A
#
# COMPACT_ATOMS: atom_id res chain seq x y z
N MET A 1 -3.75 -17.97 7.70
CA MET A 1 -2.82 -17.08 8.45
C MET A 1 -2.17 -16.17 7.43
N ALA A 2 -2.23 -14.85 7.62
CA ALA A 2 -1.65 -13.91 6.66
C ALA A 2 -0.14 -13.70 6.91
N VAL A 3 0.63 -13.54 5.83
CA VAL A 3 2.05 -13.16 5.89
C VAL A 3 2.22 -11.76 5.33
N THR A 4 2.88 -10.88 6.09
CA THR A 4 3.13 -9.50 5.68
C THR A 4 4.61 -9.27 5.38
N LYS A 5 4.91 -8.63 4.26
CA LYS A 5 6.26 -8.17 3.87
C LYS A 5 6.22 -6.67 3.60
N ILE A 6 7.32 -5.99 3.89
CA ILE A 6 7.51 -4.56 3.59
C ILE A 6 8.79 -4.36 2.77
N HIS A 7 8.73 -3.53 1.74
CA HIS A 7 9.90 -3.09 1.00
C HIS A 7 9.82 -1.60 0.65
N ALA A 8 10.98 -0.96 0.53
CA ALA A 8 11.06 0.42 0.09
C ALA A 8 10.86 0.55 -1.43
N ILE A 9 10.35 1.71 -1.85
CA ILE A 9 10.32 2.14 -3.25
C ILE A 9 11.19 3.38 -3.39
N ASN A 10 12.18 3.33 -4.28
CA ASN A 10 13.21 4.38 -4.36
C ASN A 10 13.18 5.19 -5.67
N ALA A 11 12.31 4.84 -6.64
CA ALA A 11 12.30 5.51 -7.94
C ALA A 11 10.92 5.54 -8.63
N THR A 12 10.13 4.47 -8.55
CA THR A 12 8.96 4.26 -9.43
C THR A 12 7.63 4.21 -8.67
N VAL A 13 7.34 5.23 -7.86
CA VAL A 13 6.12 5.28 -7.04
C VAL A 13 4.84 5.25 -7.90
N GLY A 14 4.70 6.15 -8.88
CA GLY A 14 3.52 6.18 -9.75
C GLY A 14 3.29 4.86 -10.49
N ARG A 15 4.34 4.28 -11.09
CA ARG A 15 4.23 2.95 -11.75
C ARG A 15 3.82 1.84 -10.78
N ALA A 16 4.26 1.90 -9.53
CA ALA A 16 3.86 0.92 -8.52
C ALA A 16 2.38 1.09 -8.16
N ILE A 17 1.90 2.32 -8.04
CA ILE A 17 0.49 2.65 -7.81
C ILE A 17 -0.39 2.18 -8.97
N ASP A 18 -0.01 2.51 -10.21
CA ASP A 18 -0.72 2.05 -11.43
C ASP A 18 -0.81 0.52 -11.48
N TYR A 19 0.27 -0.16 -11.10
CA TYR A 19 0.31 -1.61 -11.09
C TYR A 19 -0.62 -2.24 -10.05
N ILE A 20 -0.65 -1.69 -8.82
CA ILE A 20 -1.50 -2.23 -7.75
C ILE A 20 -2.97 -1.88 -7.97
N CYS A 21 -3.27 -0.74 -8.60
CA CYS A 21 -4.64 -0.30 -8.91
C CYS A 21 -5.15 -0.83 -10.25
N ASN A 22 -4.50 -1.81 -10.87
CA ASN A 22 -4.95 -2.34 -12.17
C ASN A 22 -6.40 -2.90 -12.06
N PRO A 23 -7.37 -2.38 -12.84
CA PRO A 23 -8.78 -2.76 -12.74
C PRO A 23 -9.05 -4.26 -12.91
N HIS A 24 -8.25 -4.95 -13.74
CA HIS A 24 -8.36 -6.40 -13.95
C HIS A 24 -8.05 -7.20 -12.67
N LYS A 25 -7.29 -6.62 -11.74
CA LYS A 25 -6.88 -7.28 -10.49
C LYS A 25 -7.76 -6.91 -9.31
N THR A 26 -8.48 -5.80 -9.40
CA THR A 26 -9.11 -5.11 -8.26
C THR A 26 -10.62 -5.00 -8.39
N ASP A 27 -11.24 -5.90 -9.17
CA ASP A 27 -12.68 -5.87 -9.46
C ASP A 27 -13.12 -4.50 -10.01
N ASP A 28 -12.53 -4.10 -11.14
CA ASP A 28 -12.74 -2.80 -11.77
C ASP A 28 -12.53 -1.58 -10.83
N ASN A 29 -11.53 -1.68 -9.95
CA ASN A 29 -11.19 -0.73 -8.88
C ASN A 29 -12.13 -0.71 -7.66
N VAL A 30 -13.13 -1.59 -7.56
CA VAL A 30 -13.96 -1.72 -6.35
C VAL A 30 -13.09 -2.03 -5.12
N LEU A 31 -12.04 -2.82 -5.31
CA LEU A 31 -11.10 -3.21 -4.25
C LEU A 31 -9.89 -2.27 -4.17
N VAL A 32 -10.10 -0.97 -4.42
CA VAL A 32 -9.09 0.09 -4.24
C VAL A 32 -9.59 1.11 -3.23
N THR A 33 -8.77 1.39 -2.22
CA THR A 33 -9.03 2.40 -1.18
C THR A 33 -7.84 3.34 -1.09
N THR A 34 -8.10 4.63 -0.88
CA THR A 34 -7.05 5.62 -0.62
C THR A 34 -7.32 6.37 0.68
N PHE A 35 -6.25 6.91 1.27
CA PHE A 35 -6.33 7.75 2.46
C PHE A 35 -5.42 8.97 2.30
N ALA A 36 -5.97 10.17 2.50
CA ALA A 36 -5.27 11.44 2.43
C ALA A 36 -4.46 11.68 1.13
N CYS A 37 -4.83 11.01 0.04
CA CYS A 37 -4.36 11.20 -1.34
C CYS A 37 -5.36 10.57 -2.33
N GLY A 38 -5.31 10.97 -3.60
CA GLY A 38 -5.95 10.24 -4.71
C GLY A 38 -4.96 9.30 -5.38
N LYS A 39 -5.43 8.29 -6.14
CA LYS A 39 -4.53 7.38 -6.86
C LYS A 39 -3.64 8.13 -7.86
N GLU A 40 -4.18 9.17 -8.50
CA GLU A 40 -3.47 9.99 -9.49
C GLU A 40 -2.50 10.99 -8.86
N THR A 41 -2.76 11.42 -7.61
CA THR A 41 -1.97 12.45 -6.93
C THR A 41 -0.95 11.88 -5.95
N ALA A 42 -1.09 10.60 -5.57
CA ALA A 42 -0.31 9.98 -4.51
C ALA A 42 1.22 10.10 -4.69
N GLU A 43 1.76 9.98 -5.91
CA GLU A 43 3.20 10.19 -6.13
C GLU A 43 3.63 11.62 -5.74
N TYR A 44 2.85 12.62 -6.14
CA TYR A 44 3.11 14.01 -5.80
C TYR A 44 2.96 14.26 -4.30
N ASP A 45 1.88 13.73 -3.70
CA ASP A 45 1.60 13.87 -2.27
C ASP A 45 2.71 13.25 -1.41
N PHE A 46 3.23 12.08 -1.80
CA PHE A 46 4.32 11.41 -1.10
C PHE A 46 5.63 12.19 -1.23
N ARG A 47 5.94 12.72 -2.42
CA ARG A 47 7.12 13.57 -2.64
C ARG A 47 7.03 14.86 -1.84
N PHE A 48 5.85 15.48 -1.78
CA PHE A 48 5.60 16.67 -0.98
C PHE A 48 5.76 16.39 0.52
N ALA A 49 5.26 15.25 1.00
CA ALA A 49 5.46 14.81 2.38
C ALA A 49 6.95 14.58 2.71
N LEU A 50 7.71 13.98 1.78
CA LEU A 50 9.14 13.77 1.92
C LEU A 50 9.93 15.08 1.98
N GLY A 51 9.58 16.06 1.15
CA GLY A 51 10.21 17.39 1.14
C GLY A 51 9.99 18.20 2.42
N LYS A 52 9.02 17.82 3.26
CA LYS A 52 8.83 18.38 4.61
C LYS A 52 9.72 17.74 5.67
N THR A 53 10.62 16.84 5.28
CA THR A 53 11.57 16.19 6.18
C THR A 53 12.96 16.78 6.00
N ASN A 54 13.73 16.92 7.08
CA ASN A 54 15.13 17.35 7.04
C ASN A 54 16.09 16.18 6.72
N SER A 55 15.56 15.03 6.26
CA SER A 55 16.34 13.82 6.04
C SER A 55 16.44 13.53 4.54
N PRO A 56 17.65 13.25 4.01
CA PRO A 56 17.80 12.74 2.65
C PRO A 56 17.38 11.26 2.61
N ASP A 57 16.12 10.97 2.92
CA ASP A 57 15.61 9.62 2.84
C ASP A 57 15.56 9.19 1.38
N LYS A 58 16.23 8.08 1.07
CA LYS A 58 16.27 7.48 -0.27
C LYS A 58 14.95 6.76 -0.61
N ASN A 59 14.13 6.49 0.40
CA ASN A 59 12.87 5.77 0.25
C ASN A 59 11.76 6.78 -0.04
N LEU A 60 11.22 6.73 -1.25
CA LEU A 60 10.15 7.61 -1.72
C LEU A 60 8.76 7.16 -1.26
N ALA A 61 8.62 5.87 -0.95
CA ALA A 61 7.42 5.26 -0.39
C ALA A 61 7.79 3.89 0.23
N TYR A 62 6.85 3.29 0.96
CA TYR A 62 6.93 1.89 1.37
C TYR A 62 5.78 1.10 0.78
N HIS A 63 6.06 -0.15 0.40
CA HIS A 63 5.08 -1.09 -0.14
C HIS A 63 4.96 -2.27 0.80
N LEU A 64 3.80 -2.41 1.41
CA LEU A 64 3.43 -3.55 2.21
C LEU A 64 2.60 -4.52 1.37
N ILE A 65 2.92 -5.81 1.47
CA ILE A 65 2.21 -6.90 0.82
C ILE A 65 1.73 -7.85 1.91
N GLN A 66 0.43 -8.04 2.04
CA GLN A 66 -0.18 -9.02 2.95
C GLN A 66 -0.84 -10.12 2.11
N SER A 67 -0.32 -11.34 2.23
CA SER A 67 -0.79 -12.50 1.45
C SER A 67 -1.56 -13.47 2.34
N PHE A 68 -2.65 -14.03 1.79
CA PHE A 68 -3.50 -15.03 2.46
C PHE A 68 -3.30 -16.41 1.82
N ALA A 69 -3.59 -17.48 2.55
CA ALA A 69 -3.53 -18.81 1.97
C ALA A 69 -4.62 -18.97 0.88
N PRO A 70 -4.39 -19.79 -0.17
CA PRO A 70 -5.40 -20.04 -1.19
C PRO A 70 -6.74 -20.50 -0.58
N ARG A 71 -7.85 -19.92 -1.07
CA ARG A 71 -9.22 -20.25 -0.64
C ARG A 71 -9.52 -20.03 0.85
N GLU A 72 -8.68 -19.29 1.57
CA GLU A 72 -8.89 -19.01 3.00
C GLU A 72 -9.94 -17.91 3.23
N ILE A 73 -10.05 -16.95 2.30
CA ILE A 73 -10.79 -15.71 2.49
C ILE A 73 -11.35 -15.21 1.16
N SER A 74 -12.41 -14.40 1.19
CA SER A 74 -12.91 -13.67 0.02
C SER A 74 -12.11 -12.38 -0.25
N GLY A 75 -12.29 -11.81 -1.45
CA GLY A 75 -11.65 -10.54 -1.82
C GLY A 75 -12.10 -9.37 -0.92
N GLU A 76 -13.38 -9.32 -0.58
CA GLU A 76 -13.96 -8.30 0.30
C GLU A 76 -13.44 -8.39 1.74
N GLU A 77 -13.43 -9.60 2.31
CA GLU A 77 -12.89 -9.81 3.66
C GLU A 77 -11.38 -9.50 3.71
N ALA A 78 -10.62 -9.92 2.69
CA ALA A 78 -9.22 -9.54 2.56
C ALA A 78 -9.06 -8.01 2.48
N HIS A 79 -9.94 -7.33 1.72
CA HIS A 79 -9.92 -5.88 1.61
C HIS A 79 -10.14 -5.20 2.96
N GLN A 80 -11.15 -5.64 3.71
CA GLN A 80 -11.45 -5.11 5.03
C GLN A 80 -10.28 -5.32 6.02
N ILE A 81 -9.69 -6.51 6.05
CA ILE A 81 -8.52 -6.81 6.89
C ILE A 81 -7.31 -5.93 6.49
N GLY A 82 -7.09 -5.75 5.20
CA GLY A 82 -6.00 -4.92 4.67
C GLY A 82 -6.15 -3.45 5.04
N LYS A 83 -7.37 -2.92 4.97
CA LYS A 83 -7.70 -1.57 5.40
C LYS A 83 -7.44 -1.37 6.89
N GLU A 84 -7.90 -2.29 7.73
CA GLU A 84 -7.64 -2.23 9.17
C GLU A 84 -6.15 -2.31 9.50
N LEU A 85 -5.39 -3.14 8.77
CA LEU A 85 -3.94 -3.19 8.89
C LEU A 85 -3.31 -1.83 8.54
N ALA A 86 -3.69 -1.23 7.42
CA ALA A 86 -3.19 0.07 6.98
C ALA A 86 -3.48 1.16 8.02
N ASP A 87 -4.73 1.24 8.49
CA ASP A 87 -5.17 2.25 9.45
C ASP A 87 -4.44 2.11 10.80
N ARG A 88 -4.27 0.87 11.30
CA ARG A 88 -3.52 0.62 12.55
C ARG A 88 -2.02 0.90 12.40
N PHE A 89 -1.42 0.48 11.28
CA PHE A 89 0.01 0.62 11.06
C PHE A 89 0.41 2.09 10.83
N LEU A 90 -0.39 2.82 10.04
CA LEU A 90 -0.11 4.21 9.66
C LEU A 90 -0.72 5.21 10.65
N GLN A 91 -1.64 4.77 11.51
CA GLN A 91 -2.26 5.54 12.60
C GLN A 91 -2.90 6.85 12.10
N GLY A 92 -3.41 6.86 10.86
CA GLY A 92 -3.94 8.06 10.20
C GLY A 92 -2.92 9.18 9.97
N ARG A 93 -1.61 8.93 10.13
CA ARG A 93 -0.55 9.94 10.02
C ARG A 93 0.07 10.02 8.63
N TYR A 94 -0.09 8.97 7.81
CA TYR A 94 0.56 8.84 6.51
C TYR A 94 -0.47 8.51 5.45
N SER A 95 -0.41 9.22 4.31
CA SER A 95 -1.24 8.95 3.15
C SER A 95 -0.89 7.58 2.55
N TYR A 96 -1.89 6.89 2.00
CA TYR A 96 -1.69 5.59 1.35
C TYR A 96 -2.67 5.31 0.21
N VAL A 97 -2.23 4.44 -0.70
CA VAL A 97 -3.04 3.74 -1.69
C VAL A 97 -3.03 2.26 -1.36
N PHE A 98 -4.22 1.65 -1.29
CA PHE A 98 -4.43 0.27 -0.93
C PHE A 98 -5.25 -0.44 -2.01
N ALA A 99 -4.81 -1.63 -2.42
CA ALA A 99 -5.52 -2.46 -3.38
C ALA A 99 -5.49 -3.95 -2.98
N THR A 100 -6.58 -4.66 -3.25
CA THR A 100 -6.64 -6.13 -3.12
C THR A 100 -6.63 -6.79 -4.49
N HIS A 101 -5.68 -7.70 -4.71
CA HIS A 101 -5.54 -8.47 -5.95
C HIS A 101 -6.27 -9.79 -5.84
N ILE A 102 -7.18 -10.04 -6.79
CA ILE A 102 -8.01 -11.25 -6.91
C ILE A 102 -7.77 -12.00 -8.23
N ASP A 103 -6.83 -11.56 -9.06
CA ASP A 103 -6.49 -12.15 -10.36
C ASP A 103 -5.65 -13.44 -10.27
N ARG A 104 -5.27 -13.85 -9.06
CA ARG A 104 -4.37 -14.99 -8.80
C ARG A 104 -5.04 -16.02 -7.90
N GLU A 105 -4.42 -17.19 -7.81
CA GLU A 105 -4.91 -18.29 -6.94
C GLU A 105 -4.97 -17.89 -5.45
N HIS A 106 -4.06 -17.01 -5.02
CA HIS A 106 -4.04 -16.45 -3.67
C HIS A 106 -4.35 -14.96 -3.69
N ILE A 107 -5.28 -14.57 -2.82
CA ILE A 107 -5.61 -13.16 -2.58
C ILE A 107 -4.47 -12.51 -1.79
N HIS A 108 -4.15 -11.29 -2.18
CA HIS A 108 -3.16 -10.49 -1.48
C HIS A 108 -3.47 -9.00 -1.58
N ASN A 109 -3.09 -8.30 -0.53
CA ASN A 109 -3.26 -6.88 -0.33
C ASN A 109 -1.94 -6.17 -0.63
N HIS A 110 -2.03 -5.01 -1.27
CA HIS A 110 -0.93 -4.11 -1.54
C HIS A 110 -1.23 -2.74 -0.94
N ILE A 111 -0.38 -2.27 -0.02
CA ILE A 111 -0.48 -0.93 0.57
C ILE A 111 0.79 -0.17 0.22
N ILE A 112 0.67 0.90 -0.57
CA ILE A 112 1.76 1.83 -0.82
C ILE A 112 1.49 3.09 -0.01
N CYS A 113 2.39 3.42 0.91
CA CYS A 113 2.24 4.60 1.77
C CYS A 113 3.38 5.59 1.61
N ALA A 114 3.08 6.84 2.00
CA ALA A 114 4.07 7.90 2.12
C ALA A 114 5.25 7.45 3.01
N PRO A 115 6.45 8.03 2.82
CA PRO A 115 7.61 7.72 3.65
C PRO A 115 7.30 7.85 5.15
N ILE A 116 7.51 6.75 5.86
CA ILE A 116 7.35 6.68 7.31
C ILE A 116 8.62 7.20 7.98
N ARG A 117 8.48 8.07 8.98
CA ARG A 117 9.60 8.57 9.78
C ARG A 117 10.08 7.48 10.75
N GLY A 118 11.36 7.11 10.70
CA GLY A 118 11.99 6.13 11.59
C GLY A 118 12.30 4.78 10.93
N GLU A 119 12.93 3.86 11.65
CA GLU A 119 13.20 2.49 11.14
C GLU A 119 11.89 1.70 10.98
N VAL A 120 11.58 1.34 9.75
CA VAL A 120 10.59 0.30 9.44
C VAL A 120 11.34 -1.03 9.40
N ASN A 121 11.07 -1.88 10.39
CA ASN A 121 11.89 -3.04 10.83
C ASN A 121 13.23 -2.65 11.48
N PRO A 122 13.23 -2.25 12.77
CA PRO A 122 14.45 -2.38 13.56
C PRO A 122 14.85 -3.87 13.59
N GLN A 123 16.12 -4.17 13.30
CA GLN A 123 16.66 -5.52 13.43
C GLN A 123 16.67 -5.98 14.89
#